data_AF-A0A1E4S1K1-F1
#
_entry.id   AF-A0A1E4S1K1-F1
#
_cell.length_a   1.000
_cell.length_b   1.000
_cell.length_c   1.000
_cell.angle_alpha   90.00
_cell.angle_beta   90.00
_cell.angle_gamma   90.00
#
_symmetry.space_group_name_H-M   'P 1'
#
loop_
_entity.id
_entity.type
_entity.pdbx_description
1 polymer ?
#
loop_
_entity_poly.entity_id
_entity_poly.type
_entity_poly.pdbx_seq_one_letter_code
_entity_poly.pdbx_strand_id
1 'polypeptide(L)'
;MTPAALTEHQAVLTQTQPAELLSHTHAGACAHHEIKLANELPVEGFRLATYTSDSDVDALPMNWGAADPMARGPVVCSWYKDGMAKHNAIGAHAGPYSVYHALAVGSKQLDPSYVADYTNAEPAFKVKEQKQWGDSDKIVSMDPFGHLVPWLFADVGAKNNVDIRPTISITKAHMQMAEMKEAVEKGRLRVDGDVVINSNGDLNVQKIAVEPVWYLPGVAERFGITEAELREALFKDTNGMYPELVTRPDIKVFLPPIGGLTVYIFGDVADLSNPEKKLALRIHDECNGSDVFGSDICTCRPYLIFGIEEAVKEAQNGGVGLVVYFRKEGRALGEVTKYLVYNARKRGGDTAAEYFHRTECIAGVRDMRFQQLMPDVLHWLGITKIDRMLSMSNMKHDAIVEQGIPIIERIPIPDELIPPDSRVEIDAKIHSGYFTTGKVLTKDELKNTVGRTWS
;
A
#
# COMPACT_ATOMS: atom_id res chain seq x y z
N MET A 1 3.47 -62.69 64.66
CA MET A 1 2.83 -63.54 63.64
C MET A 1 3.24 -63.01 62.27
N THR A 2 3.77 -63.90 61.43
CA THR A 2 4.20 -63.83 60.03
C THR A 2 3.10 -63.30 59.06
N PRO A 3 3.33 -63.09 57.74
CA PRO A 3 4.17 -62.09 57.04
C PRO A 3 3.45 -61.48 55.79
N ALA A 4 4.14 -60.67 54.96
CA ALA A 4 4.15 -60.71 53.47
C ALA A 4 4.91 -59.48 52.94
N ALA A 5 6.20 -59.58 52.58
CA ALA A 5 6.79 -60.09 51.32
C ALA A 5 6.61 -59.09 50.14
N LEU A 6 7.66 -58.33 49.79
CA LEU A 6 8.67 -58.61 48.72
C LEU A 6 8.12 -58.25 47.32
N THR A 7 8.77 -57.51 46.41
CA THR A 7 10.20 -57.42 46.06
C THR A 7 10.49 -56.20 45.17
N GLU A 8 11.75 -55.76 45.21
CA GLU A 8 12.45 -54.80 44.34
C GLU A 8 12.59 -55.28 42.88
N HIS A 9 12.80 -54.35 41.92
CA HIS A 9 14.08 -54.25 41.18
C HIS A 9 14.13 -53.06 40.20
N GLN A 10 15.28 -52.39 40.23
CA GLN A 10 15.69 -51.26 39.39
C GLN A 10 16.16 -51.66 37.97
N ALA A 11 16.16 -50.63 37.11
CA ALA A 11 17.02 -50.36 35.94
C ALA A 11 16.61 -51.02 34.60
N VAL A 12 16.46 -50.21 33.55
CA VAL A 12 17.53 -49.81 32.59
C VAL A 12 17.01 -48.72 31.66
N LEU A 13 17.87 -47.73 31.38
CA LEU A 13 17.71 -46.61 30.44
C LEU A 13 17.35 -47.08 29.03
N THR A 14 16.25 -46.54 28.48
CA THR A 14 15.87 -46.75 27.08
C THR A 14 16.59 -45.80 26.14
N GLN A 15 17.13 -46.42 25.10
CA GLN A 15 17.86 -45.83 23.98
C GLN A 15 16.93 -45.03 23.05
N THR A 16 17.54 -44.05 22.41
CA THR A 16 17.15 -43.31 21.21
C THR A 16 16.38 -44.11 20.15
N GLN A 17 15.28 -43.54 19.63
CA GLN A 17 14.72 -43.87 18.31
C GLN A 17 14.50 -42.59 17.48
N PRO A 18 15.06 -42.51 16.25
CA PRO A 18 14.66 -41.54 15.25
C PRO A 18 13.62 -42.12 14.26
N ALA A 19 12.92 -41.21 13.57
CA ALA A 19 12.18 -41.42 12.32
C ALA A 19 10.84 -42.18 12.37
N GLU A 20 9.74 -41.44 12.58
CA GLU A 20 8.43 -41.76 11.99
C GLU A 20 7.85 -40.50 11.35
N LEU A 21 8.25 -40.23 10.10
CA LEU A 21 7.58 -39.26 9.23
C LEU A 21 7.66 -39.73 7.76
N LEU A 22 7.60 -41.05 7.53
CA LEU A 22 7.57 -41.68 6.22
C LEU A 22 6.78 -43.00 6.27
N SER A 23 5.47 -42.93 6.52
CA SER A 23 4.56 -44.06 6.24
C SER A 23 3.08 -43.66 6.20
N HIS A 24 2.74 -42.55 5.53
CA HIS A 24 1.37 -42.39 5.00
C HIS A 24 1.35 -42.87 3.55
N THR A 25 1.35 -44.18 3.35
CA THR A 25 0.85 -44.76 2.11
C THR A 25 -0.65 -44.48 2.05
N HIS A 26 -1.04 -43.44 1.33
CA HIS A 26 -2.43 -43.23 0.94
C HIS A 26 -2.86 -44.35 -0.03
N ALA A 27 -3.30 -45.48 0.52
CA ALA A 27 -4.21 -46.39 -0.16
C ALA A 27 -5.65 -45.84 -0.03
N GLY A 28 -5.84 -44.57 -0.43
CA GLY A 28 -7.16 -44.01 -0.64
C GLY A 28 -7.46 -44.16 -2.12
N ALA A 29 -8.38 -45.05 -2.49
CA ALA A 29 -8.90 -45.09 -3.84
C ALA A 29 -9.47 -43.71 -4.17
N CYS A 30 -8.77 -42.95 -5.01
CA CYS A 30 -9.27 -41.71 -5.56
C CYS A 30 -10.47 -42.12 -6.43
N ALA A 31 -11.68 -41.94 -5.92
CA ALA A 31 -12.87 -42.18 -6.72
C ALA A 31 -12.79 -41.27 -7.94
N HIS A 32 -12.59 -41.84 -9.12
CA HIS A 32 -12.65 -41.12 -10.39
C HIS A 32 -14.10 -40.64 -10.58
N HIS A 33 -14.41 -39.46 -10.05
CA HIS A 33 -15.61 -38.74 -10.43
C HIS A 33 -15.37 -38.25 -11.86
N GLU A 34 -16.00 -38.91 -12.84
CA GLU A 34 -16.06 -38.42 -14.20
C GLU A 34 -16.79 -37.07 -14.17
N ILE A 35 -16.03 -35.97 -14.30
CA ILE A 35 -16.62 -34.63 -14.46
C ILE A 35 -17.25 -34.61 -15.85
N LYS A 36 -18.57 -34.76 -15.92
CA LYS A 36 -19.32 -34.51 -17.16
C LYS A 36 -19.19 -33.02 -17.47
N LEU A 37 -18.34 -32.70 -18.44
CA LEU A 37 -18.24 -31.36 -19.00
C LEU A 37 -19.53 -31.09 -19.79
N ALA A 38 -20.48 -30.42 -19.15
CA ALA A 38 -21.61 -29.83 -19.86
C ALA A 38 -21.08 -28.64 -20.68
N ASN A 39 -21.41 -28.58 -21.97
CA ASN A 39 -21.10 -27.44 -22.85
C ASN A 39 -22.06 -26.24 -22.58
N GLU A 40 -22.45 -26.04 -21.32
CA GLU A 40 -23.34 -24.95 -20.92
C GLU A 40 -22.50 -23.80 -20.40
N LEU A 41 -22.67 -22.62 -21.02
CA LEU A 41 -22.03 -21.41 -20.54
C LEU A 41 -22.73 -20.95 -19.26
N PRO A 42 -22.00 -20.54 -18.19
CA PRO A 42 -22.63 -20.00 -16.99
C PRO A 42 -23.44 -18.73 -17.25
N VAL A 43 -23.11 -18.00 -18.32
CA VAL A 43 -23.78 -16.78 -18.78
C VAL A 43 -23.71 -16.71 -20.32
N GLU A 44 -24.82 -16.36 -20.96
CA GLU A 44 -24.92 -16.17 -22.41
C GLU A 44 -25.09 -14.69 -22.76
N GLY A 45 -24.70 -14.30 -23.98
CA GLY A 45 -24.92 -12.95 -24.50
C GLY A 45 -24.05 -11.85 -23.86
N PHE A 46 -22.97 -12.21 -23.18
CA PHE A 46 -22.06 -11.25 -22.54
C PHE A 46 -20.88 -10.88 -23.46
N ARG A 47 -20.61 -9.59 -23.64
CA ARG A 47 -19.41 -9.11 -24.33
C ARG A 47 -18.22 -9.26 -23.39
N LEU A 48 -17.19 -9.97 -23.83
CA LEU A 48 -16.01 -10.24 -22.99
C LEU A 48 -15.00 -9.09 -22.97
N ALA A 49 -14.91 -8.33 -24.06
CA ALA A 49 -13.99 -7.21 -24.22
C ALA A 49 -14.50 -6.26 -25.31
N THR A 50 -14.04 -5.02 -25.27
CA THR A 50 -14.17 -4.09 -26.40
C THR A 50 -12.88 -4.05 -27.24
N TYR A 51 -13.02 -3.76 -28.52
CA TYR A 51 -11.93 -3.55 -29.47
C TYR A 51 -12.06 -2.16 -30.08
N THR A 52 -10.92 -1.56 -30.46
CA THR A 52 -10.90 -0.26 -31.16
C THR A 52 -11.67 -0.26 -32.48
N SER A 53 -11.84 -1.44 -33.10
CA SER A 53 -12.58 -1.62 -34.35
C SER A 53 -14.09 -1.75 -34.18
N ASP A 54 -14.58 -1.87 -32.95
CA ASP A 54 -16.01 -2.09 -32.71
C ASP A 54 -16.80 -0.81 -33.00
N SER A 55 -17.87 -0.93 -33.78
CA SER A 55 -18.62 0.23 -34.29
C SER A 55 -19.38 1.01 -33.21
N ASP A 56 -19.58 0.40 -32.05
CA ASP A 56 -20.30 1.00 -30.91
C ASP A 56 -19.36 1.63 -29.87
N VAL A 57 -18.04 1.52 -30.06
CA VAL A 57 -17.06 2.16 -29.17
C VAL A 57 -16.98 3.65 -29.47
N ASP A 58 -17.31 4.46 -28.46
CA ASP A 58 -17.32 5.93 -28.48
C ASP A 58 -16.74 6.45 -27.16
N ALA A 59 -15.48 6.09 -26.90
CA ALA A 59 -14.80 6.38 -25.65
C ALA A 59 -14.75 7.89 -25.36
N LEU A 60 -15.05 8.29 -24.13
CA LEU A 60 -14.93 9.68 -23.71
C LEU A 60 -13.48 10.17 -23.84
N PRO A 61 -13.25 11.40 -24.34
CA PRO A 61 -11.90 11.94 -24.45
C PRO A 61 -11.15 11.91 -23.12
N MET A 62 -9.86 11.53 -23.18
CA MET A 62 -8.96 11.51 -22.02
C MET A 62 -7.59 12.06 -22.44
N ASN A 63 -7.26 13.26 -21.97
CA ASN A 63 -5.97 13.91 -22.18
C ASN A 63 -5.27 14.11 -20.82
N TRP A 64 -4.63 13.04 -20.33
CA TRP A 64 -4.13 12.95 -18.94
C TRP A 64 -3.33 14.17 -18.46
N GLY A 65 -2.48 14.74 -19.31
CA GLY A 65 -1.62 15.89 -19.01
C GLY A 65 -2.25 17.26 -19.23
N ALA A 66 -3.56 17.36 -19.49
CA ALA A 66 -4.20 18.68 -19.56
C ALA A 66 -4.41 19.27 -18.15
N ALA A 67 -3.97 20.51 -17.96
CA ALA A 67 -4.17 21.25 -16.71
C ALA A 67 -5.63 21.67 -16.49
N ASP A 68 -6.37 21.97 -17.56
CA ASP A 68 -7.81 22.23 -17.45
C ASP A 68 -8.58 20.90 -17.32
N PRO A 69 -9.40 20.72 -16.26
CA PRO A 69 -10.09 19.45 -16.03
C PRO A 69 -11.07 19.11 -17.15
N MET A 70 -11.71 20.08 -17.79
CA MET A 70 -12.65 19.80 -18.90
C MET A 70 -11.91 19.35 -20.16
N ALA A 71 -10.76 19.95 -20.45
CA ALA A 71 -9.88 19.52 -21.53
C ALA A 71 -9.23 18.15 -21.27
N ARG A 72 -8.98 17.81 -20.00
CA ARG A 72 -8.49 16.49 -19.57
C ARG A 72 -9.54 15.40 -19.73
N GLY A 73 -10.76 15.67 -19.29
CA GLY A 73 -11.85 14.69 -19.23
C GLY A 73 -11.88 13.86 -17.94
N PRO A 74 -13.02 13.23 -17.64
CA PRO A 74 -13.19 12.37 -16.46
C PRO A 74 -12.62 10.97 -16.68
N VAL A 75 -12.18 10.33 -15.60
CA VAL A 75 -11.82 8.91 -15.62
C VAL A 75 -13.10 8.06 -15.51
N VAL A 76 -13.34 7.21 -16.50
CA VAL A 76 -14.53 6.35 -16.58
C VAL A 76 -14.11 4.92 -16.90
N CYS A 77 -14.34 3.99 -15.96
CA CYS A 77 -14.04 2.55 -16.14
C CYS A 77 -15.26 1.63 -15.91
N SER A 78 -16.44 2.18 -15.61
CA SER A 78 -17.62 1.38 -15.27
C SER A 78 -18.21 0.68 -16.50
N TRP A 79 -18.64 -0.57 -16.32
CA TRP A 79 -19.37 -1.35 -17.33
C TRP A 79 -20.89 -1.11 -17.29
N TYR A 80 -21.39 -0.36 -16.31
CA TYR A 80 -22.81 -0.04 -16.18
C TYR A 80 -23.21 1.16 -17.05
N LYS A 81 -24.52 1.28 -17.32
CA LYS A 81 -25.09 2.30 -18.22
C LYS A 81 -24.42 2.24 -19.61
N ASP A 82 -24.07 3.38 -20.21
CA ASP A 82 -23.37 3.43 -21.50
C ASP A 82 -21.84 3.24 -21.34
N GLY A 83 -21.36 2.95 -20.12
CA GLY A 83 -19.95 2.90 -19.79
C GLY A 83 -19.15 1.88 -20.60
N MET A 84 -19.73 0.72 -20.96
CA MET A 84 -19.04 -0.26 -21.80
C MET A 84 -18.63 0.32 -23.17
N ALA A 85 -19.44 1.17 -23.78
CA ALA A 85 -19.11 1.83 -25.05
C ALA A 85 -18.21 3.06 -24.86
N LYS A 86 -18.36 3.75 -23.72
CA LYS A 86 -17.80 5.09 -23.48
C LYS A 86 -16.62 5.18 -22.51
N HIS A 87 -16.23 4.07 -21.89
CA HIS A 87 -15.12 4.04 -20.94
C HIS A 87 -13.79 4.42 -21.61
N ASN A 88 -12.97 5.12 -20.83
CA ASN A 88 -11.65 5.60 -21.24
C ASN A 88 -10.55 5.17 -20.27
N ALA A 89 -10.87 4.25 -19.37
CA ALA A 89 -9.98 3.64 -18.41
C ALA A 89 -10.31 2.16 -18.23
N ILE A 90 -9.27 1.35 -18.06
CA ILE A 90 -9.35 -0.09 -17.79
C ILE A 90 -9.42 -0.32 -16.27
N GLY A 91 -10.07 -1.39 -15.82
CA GLY A 91 -10.06 -1.79 -14.42
C GLY A 91 -11.35 -1.43 -13.68
N ALA A 92 -11.25 -1.10 -12.39
CA ALA A 92 -12.41 -0.79 -11.57
C ALA A 92 -12.12 0.28 -10.51
N HIS A 93 -13.10 1.15 -10.25
CA HIS A 93 -13.10 2.03 -9.08
C HIS A 93 -13.12 1.21 -7.78
N ALA A 94 -12.75 1.83 -6.66
CA ALA A 94 -12.69 1.23 -5.33
C ALA A 94 -11.58 0.19 -5.14
N GLY A 95 -10.64 0.08 -6.09
CA GLY A 95 -9.50 -0.83 -5.99
C GLY A 95 -9.91 -2.27 -5.62
N PRO A 96 -9.36 -2.88 -4.55
CA PRO A 96 -9.72 -4.23 -4.12
C PRO A 96 -11.17 -4.34 -3.62
N TYR A 97 -11.84 -3.24 -3.29
CA TYR A 97 -13.25 -3.24 -2.87
C TYR A 97 -14.23 -3.44 -4.03
N SER A 98 -13.77 -3.34 -5.28
CA SER A 98 -14.58 -3.60 -6.49
C SER A 98 -15.20 -5.01 -6.49
N VAL A 99 -14.49 -6.01 -5.96
CA VAL A 99 -14.99 -7.38 -5.85
C VAL A 99 -16.15 -7.48 -4.85
N TYR A 100 -16.06 -6.78 -3.71
CA TYR A 100 -17.17 -6.72 -2.74
C TYR A 100 -18.37 -5.96 -3.31
N HIS A 101 -18.12 -4.89 -4.08
CA HIS A 101 -19.18 -4.19 -4.81
C HIS A 101 -19.86 -5.14 -5.82
N ALA A 102 -19.10 -5.93 -6.57
CA ALA A 102 -19.65 -6.93 -7.49
C ALA A 102 -20.51 -7.99 -6.76
N LEU A 103 -20.07 -8.45 -5.58
CA LEU A 103 -20.87 -9.34 -4.74
C LEU A 103 -22.16 -8.67 -4.23
N ALA A 104 -22.12 -7.41 -3.84
CA ALA A 104 -23.30 -6.65 -3.44
C ALA A 104 -24.32 -6.52 -4.59
N VAL A 105 -23.85 -6.28 -5.81
CA VAL A 105 -24.71 -6.27 -7.02
C VAL A 105 -25.28 -7.66 -7.31
N GLY A 106 -24.42 -8.70 -7.34
CA GLY A 106 -24.85 -10.07 -7.63
C GLY A 106 -25.82 -10.64 -6.58
N SER A 107 -25.68 -10.23 -5.32
CA SER A 107 -26.59 -10.57 -4.23
C SER A 107 -27.80 -9.63 -4.11
N LYS A 108 -27.94 -8.66 -5.03
CA LYS A 108 -29.03 -7.67 -5.11
C LYS A 108 -29.13 -6.74 -3.88
N GLN A 109 -28.05 -6.56 -3.14
CA GLN A 109 -27.94 -5.56 -2.07
C GLN A 109 -27.67 -4.16 -2.62
N LEU A 110 -27.11 -4.07 -3.82
CA LEU A 110 -26.86 -2.82 -4.53
C LEU A 110 -27.47 -2.88 -5.93
N ASP A 111 -28.29 -1.89 -6.28
CA ASP A 111 -28.78 -1.72 -7.64
C ASP A 111 -27.63 -1.17 -8.51
N PRO A 112 -27.22 -1.84 -9.60
CA PRO A 112 -26.18 -1.35 -10.49
C PRO A 112 -26.54 -0.03 -11.19
N SER A 113 -27.82 0.35 -11.23
CA SER A 113 -28.29 1.63 -11.76
C SER A 113 -28.30 2.76 -10.72
N TYR A 114 -28.01 2.45 -9.46
CA TYR A 114 -27.95 3.44 -8.38
C TYR A 114 -27.00 4.58 -8.73
N VAL A 115 -27.49 5.81 -8.56
CA VAL A 115 -26.70 7.02 -8.72
C VAL A 115 -26.38 7.56 -7.33
N ALA A 116 -25.10 7.65 -7.02
CA ALA A 116 -24.66 8.18 -5.73
C ALA A 116 -25.06 9.65 -5.58
N ASP A 117 -25.56 10.00 -4.40
CA ASP A 117 -25.78 11.39 -3.99
C ASP A 117 -24.52 11.91 -3.29
N TYR A 118 -23.87 12.90 -3.89
CA TYR A 118 -22.67 13.55 -3.36
C TYR A 118 -22.97 14.88 -2.66
N THR A 119 -24.24 15.20 -2.39
CA THR A 119 -24.63 16.40 -1.64
C THR A 119 -23.98 16.39 -0.26
N ASN A 120 -23.28 17.48 0.11
CA ASN A 120 -22.52 17.61 1.37
C ASN A 120 -21.34 16.64 1.51
N ALA A 121 -20.88 16.04 0.42
CA ALA A 121 -19.70 15.17 0.38
C ALA A 121 -18.43 15.89 -0.14
N GLU A 122 -18.48 17.22 -0.29
CA GLU A 122 -17.38 18.03 -0.77
C GLU A 122 -16.15 17.91 0.14
N PRO A 123 -14.92 18.06 -0.41
CA PRO A 123 -13.70 18.11 0.38
C PRO A 123 -13.79 19.04 1.60
N ALA A 124 -13.48 18.53 2.79
CA ALA A 124 -13.53 19.30 4.04
C ALA A 124 -12.54 20.47 4.10
N PHE A 125 -11.58 20.51 3.18
CA PHE A 125 -10.69 21.63 2.91
C PHE A 125 -10.22 21.55 1.46
N LYS A 126 -9.75 22.68 0.93
CA LYS A 126 -9.21 22.76 -0.43
C LYS A 126 -7.72 22.48 -0.42
N VAL A 127 -7.27 21.60 -1.30
CA VAL A 127 -5.85 21.52 -1.67
C VAL A 127 -5.65 22.45 -2.85
N LYS A 128 -4.64 23.33 -2.74
CA LYS A 128 -4.32 24.28 -3.80
C LYS A 128 -3.89 23.50 -5.04
N GLU A 129 -4.48 23.86 -6.19
CA GLU A 129 -4.07 23.30 -7.48
C GLU A 129 -2.59 23.57 -7.75
N GLN A 130 -1.88 22.53 -8.17
CA GLN A 130 -0.44 22.57 -8.42
C GLN A 130 -0.17 22.42 -9.90
N LYS A 131 0.92 23.03 -10.39
CA LYS A 131 1.32 22.93 -11.81
C LYS A 131 1.49 21.47 -12.24
N GLN A 132 1.95 20.63 -11.31
CA GLN A 132 2.19 19.20 -11.48
C GLN A 132 0.90 18.41 -11.77
N TRP A 133 -0.29 18.96 -11.51
CA TRP A 133 -1.56 18.28 -11.83
C TRP A 133 -1.81 18.18 -13.33
N GLY A 134 -1.24 19.09 -14.13
CA GLY A 134 -1.25 19.06 -15.58
C GLY A 134 0.09 18.62 -16.19
N ASP A 135 0.91 17.89 -15.44
CA ASP A 135 2.21 17.39 -15.91
C ASP A 135 2.17 15.85 -15.91
N SER A 136 2.15 15.29 -17.12
CA SER A 136 2.07 13.83 -17.34
C SER A 136 3.27 13.06 -16.80
N ASP A 137 4.37 13.74 -16.50
CA ASP A 137 5.62 13.11 -16.07
C ASP A 137 5.77 13.20 -14.54
N LYS A 138 4.93 14.03 -13.88
CA LYS A 138 4.96 14.23 -12.43
C LYS A 138 3.92 13.42 -11.68
N ILE A 139 2.71 13.25 -12.21
CA ILE A 139 1.65 12.46 -11.57
C ILE A 139 1.13 11.43 -12.56
N VAL A 140 1.47 10.17 -12.31
CA VAL A 140 1.18 9.03 -13.20
C VAL A 140 0.42 7.90 -12.51
N SER A 141 0.22 7.96 -11.19
CA SER A 141 -0.33 6.86 -10.39
C SER A 141 -1.52 7.25 -9.49
N MET A 142 -2.01 8.49 -9.61
CA MET A 142 -3.25 8.97 -9.01
C MET A 142 -3.93 9.99 -9.92
N ASP A 143 -5.26 10.15 -9.80
CA ASP A 143 -6.02 11.15 -10.56
C ASP A 143 -5.94 12.53 -9.89
N PRO A 144 -5.29 13.55 -10.48
CA PRO A 144 -5.10 14.85 -9.82
C PRO A 144 -6.42 15.55 -9.44
N PHE A 145 -7.47 15.31 -10.22
CA PHE A 145 -8.79 15.90 -10.02
C PHE A 145 -9.76 14.98 -9.26
N GLY A 146 -9.30 13.80 -8.80
CA GLY A 146 -10.11 12.72 -8.24
C GLY A 146 -11.01 13.09 -7.06
N HIS A 147 -10.69 14.20 -6.36
CA HIS A 147 -11.43 14.73 -5.21
C HIS A 147 -12.53 15.72 -5.60
N LEU A 148 -12.64 16.09 -6.87
CA LEU A 148 -13.58 17.08 -7.39
C LEU A 148 -14.46 16.51 -8.51
N VAL A 149 -14.15 15.31 -9.02
CA VAL A 149 -14.82 14.74 -10.20
C VAL A 149 -16.35 14.68 -10.10
N PRO A 150 -17.00 14.39 -8.94
CA PRO A 150 -18.46 14.35 -8.88
C PRO A 150 -19.12 15.69 -9.25
N TRP A 151 -18.49 16.80 -8.88
CA TRP A 151 -19.01 18.15 -9.13
C TRP A 151 -18.53 18.71 -10.47
N LEU A 152 -17.26 18.47 -10.84
CA LEU A 152 -16.70 18.96 -12.10
C LEU A 152 -17.40 18.34 -13.32
N PHE A 153 -17.74 17.05 -13.23
CA PHE A 153 -18.22 16.27 -14.38
C PHE A 153 -19.67 15.80 -14.24
N ALA A 154 -20.46 16.38 -13.33
CA ALA A 154 -21.87 16.03 -13.15
C ALA A 154 -22.66 16.06 -14.49
N ASP A 155 -22.52 17.16 -15.24
CA ASP A 155 -23.15 17.33 -16.55
C ASP A 155 -22.64 16.32 -17.58
N VAL A 156 -21.34 16.00 -17.55
CA VAL A 156 -20.74 15.04 -18.49
C VAL A 156 -21.28 13.65 -18.21
N GLY A 157 -21.35 13.24 -16.94
CA GLY A 157 -21.92 11.96 -16.52
C GLY A 157 -23.39 11.82 -16.91
N ALA A 158 -24.19 12.86 -16.68
CA ALA A 158 -25.61 12.89 -17.03
C ALA A 158 -25.84 12.84 -18.56
N LYS A 159 -25.15 13.69 -19.34
CA LYS A 159 -25.30 13.75 -20.80
C LYS A 159 -24.84 12.48 -21.49
N ASN A 160 -23.80 11.83 -20.97
CA ASN A 160 -23.24 10.63 -21.59
C ASN A 160 -23.80 9.33 -21.01
N ASN A 161 -24.67 9.41 -20.00
CA ASN A 161 -25.20 8.26 -19.29
C ASN A 161 -24.08 7.32 -18.79
N VAL A 162 -23.06 7.89 -18.15
CA VAL A 162 -21.95 7.14 -17.55
C VAL A 162 -21.88 7.37 -16.05
N ASP A 163 -21.14 6.52 -15.36
CA ASP A 163 -20.86 6.67 -13.93
C ASP A 163 -19.44 7.20 -13.73
N ILE A 164 -19.31 8.31 -13.01
CA ILE A 164 -18.05 8.99 -12.73
C ILE A 164 -17.91 9.05 -11.21
N ARG A 165 -16.93 8.33 -10.67
CA ARG A 165 -16.74 8.18 -9.22
C ARG A 165 -15.46 8.88 -8.76
N PRO A 166 -15.45 9.47 -7.55
CA PRO A 166 -14.24 10.04 -6.98
C PRO A 166 -13.23 8.94 -6.67
N THR A 167 -11.97 9.26 -6.86
CA THR A 167 -10.82 8.41 -6.52
C THR A 167 -10.00 9.03 -5.39
N ILE A 168 -10.35 10.23 -4.94
CA ILE A 168 -9.76 10.90 -3.79
C ILE A 168 -10.90 11.44 -2.90
N SER A 169 -10.74 11.33 -1.58
CA SER A 169 -11.66 11.95 -0.62
C SER A 169 -10.88 12.63 0.50
N ILE A 170 -11.40 13.76 0.97
CA ILE A 170 -10.69 14.68 1.87
C ILE A 170 -11.57 14.99 3.08
N THR A 171 -11.04 14.75 4.28
CA THR A 171 -11.79 14.95 5.53
C THR A 171 -10.90 15.48 6.67
N LYS A 172 -11.53 15.92 7.76
CA LYS A 172 -10.85 16.27 9.02
C LYS A 172 -11.31 15.31 10.10
N ALA A 173 -10.42 14.98 11.02
CA ALA A 173 -10.74 14.11 12.14
C ALA A 173 -9.87 14.43 13.35
N HIS A 174 -10.26 13.90 14.50
CA HIS A 174 -9.36 13.74 15.63
C HIS A 174 -8.76 12.34 15.59
N MET A 175 -7.49 12.20 15.95
CA MET A 175 -6.81 10.93 16.05
C MET A 175 -6.32 10.72 17.48
N GLN A 176 -6.72 9.60 18.07
CA GLN A 176 -6.34 9.23 19.43
C GLN A 176 -5.46 7.99 19.38
N MET A 177 -4.28 8.06 20.01
CA MET A 177 -3.32 6.97 20.06
C MET A 177 -2.67 6.92 21.45
N ALA A 178 -2.47 5.71 21.99
CA ALA A 178 -1.87 5.53 23.30
C ALA A 178 -0.47 6.14 23.40
N GLU A 179 0.32 6.05 22.33
CA GLU A 179 1.68 6.58 22.30
C GLU A 179 1.72 8.10 22.27
N MET A 180 0.71 8.76 21.70
CA MET A 180 0.61 10.23 21.72
C MET A 180 0.24 10.73 23.12
N LYS A 181 -0.65 10.01 23.81
CA LYS A 181 -0.93 10.24 25.23
C LYS A 181 0.33 10.11 26.08
N GLU A 182 1.06 9.01 25.92
CA GLU A 182 2.32 8.78 26.64
C GLU A 182 3.36 9.86 26.32
N ALA A 183 3.43 10.33 25.07
CA ALA A 183 4.31 11.41 24.67
C ALA A 183 3.96 12.73 25.38
N VAL A 184 2.67 13.04 25.57
CA VAL A 184 2.22 14.19 26.37
C VAL A 184 2.56 14.01 27.85
N GLU A 185 2.26 12.84 28.44
CA GLU A 185 2.55 12.53 29.85
C GLU A 185 4.05 12.64 30.18
N LYS A 186 4.91 12.24 29.23
CA LYS A 186 6.37 12.34 29.33
C LYS A 186 6.93 13.71 28.92
N GLY A 187 6.09 14.67 28.55
CA GLY A 187 6.49 16.02 28.14
C GLY A 187 7.21 16.10 26.79
N ARG A 188 7.14 15.06 25.96
CA ARG A 188 7.71 15.04 24.59
C ARG A 188 6.82 15.77 23.58
N LEU A 189 5.51 15.80 23.83
CA LEU A 189 4.54 16.62 23.10
C LEU A 189 3.90 17.61 24.08
N ARG A 190 3.69 18.85 23.63
CA ARG A 190 2.98 19.87 24.42
C ARG A 190 1.50 19.90 24.04
N VAL A 191 0.62 20.23 24.96
CA VAL A 191 -0.79 20.51 24.64
C VAL A 191 -0.88 21.96 24.20
N ASP A 192 -1.22 22.22 22.94
CA ASP A 192 -1.35 23.58 22.38
C ASP A 192 -2.79 23.94 22.02
N GLY A 193 -3.72 22.98 22.07
CA GLY A 193 -5.13 23.18 21.73
C GLY A 193 -5.40 23.26 20.23
N ASP A 194 -4.35 23.15 19.40
CA ASP A 194 -4.43 23.23 17.95
C ASP A 194 -3.97 21.92 17.32
N VAL A 195 -2.70 21.54 17.40
CA VAL A 195 -2.22 20.25 16.87
C VAL A 195 -2.49 19.13 17.87
N VAL A 196 -2.17 19.37 19.14
CA VAL A 196 -2.44 18.47 20.26
C VAL A 196 -3.54 19.10 21.11
N ILE A 197 -4.74 18.54 21.00
CA ILE A 197 -6.00 19.16 21.44
C ILE A 197 -6.10 19.19 22.96
N ASN A 198 -5.66 18.12 23.63
CA ASN A 198 -5.86 17.96 25.07
C ASN A 198 -4.78 17.08 25.72
N SER A 199 -4.85 16.95 27.05
CA SER A 199 -3.91 16.16 27.86
C SER A 199 -3.98 14.65 27.58
N ASN A 200 -4.98 14.17 26.85
CA ASN A 200 -5.11 12.78 26.44
C ASN A 200 -4.31 12.48 25.15
N GLY A 201 -3.63 13.48 24.57
CA GLY A 201 -2.83 13.33 23.36
C GLY A 201 -3.66 13.23 22.08
N ASP A 202 -4.93 13.66 22.10
CA ASP A 202 -5.77 13.69 20.91
C ASP A 202 -5.20 14.69 19.91
N LEU A 203 -5.04 14.27 18.66
CA LEU A 203 -4.43 15.06 17.59
C LEU A 203 -5.50 15.58 16.62
N ASN A 204 -5.42 16.86 16.26
CA ASN A 204 -6.14 17.37 15.10
C ASN A 204 -5.40 16.93 13.83
N VAL A 205 -6.13 16.26 12.93
CA VAL A 205 -5.53 15.72 11.72
C VAL A 205 -6.42 15.93 10.51
N GLN A 206 -5.81 16.34 9.41
CA GLN A 206 -6.46 16.32 8.11
C GLN A 206 -6.10 15.01 7.38
N LYS A 207 -7.08 14.41 6.70
CA LYS A 207 -6.95 13.10 6.08
C LYS A 207 -7.32 13.15 4.61
N ILE A 208 -6.56 12.46 3.78
CA ILE A 208 -6.81 12.32 2.34
C ILE A 208 -6.68 10.84 1.99
N ALA A 209 -7.78 10.23 1.52
CA ALA A 209 -7.75 8.88 0.97
C ALA A 209 -7.57 8.98 -0.54
N VAL A 210 -6.71 8.14 -1.13
CA VAL A 210 -6.40 8.15 -2.56
C VAL A 210 -6.40 6.71 -3.09
N GLU A 211 -7.18 6.49 -4.14
CA GLU A 211 -7.19 5.27 -4.94
C GLU A 211 -6.17 5.39 -6.09
N PRO A 212 -5.53 4.27 -6.47
CA PRO A 212 -4.57 4.26 -7.55
C PRO A 212 -5.26 4.45 -8.91
N VAL A 213 -4.77 5.40 -9.69
CA VAL A 213 -5.20 5.63 -11.08
C VAL A 213 -3.95 5.83 -11.93
N TRP A 214 -3.64 4.85 -12.76
CA TRP A 214 -2.38 4.79 -13.49
C TRP A 214 -2.52 5.33 -14.90
N TYR A 215 -1.64 6.26 -15.28
CA TYR A 215 -1.38 6.61 -16.66
C TYR A 215 -0.29 5.69 -17.20
N LEU A 216 -0.70 4.70 -18.00
CA LEU A 216 0.15 3.59 -18.43
C LEU A 216 1.47 4.03 -19.10
N PRO A 217 1.50 5.04 -19.99
CA PRO A 217 2.76 5.51 -20.58
C PRO A 217 3.74 6.04 -19.51
N GLY A 218 3.27 6.88 -18.60
CA GLY A 218 4.11 7.46 -17.54
C GLY A 218 4.55 6.40 -16.51
N VAL A 219 3.69 5.44 -16.19
CA VAL A 219 4.07 4.28 -15.35
C VAL A 219 5.16 3.46 -16.04
N ALA A 220 5.01 3.14 -17.33
CA ALA A 220 6.02 2.37 -18.07
C ALA A 220 7.39 3.08 -18.07
N GLU A 221 7.39 4.39 -18.30
CA GLU A 221 8.59 5.22 -18.22
C GLU A 221 9.25 5.18 -16.83
N ARG A 222 8.47 5.27 -15.74
CA ARG A 222 8.98 5.14 -14.36
C ARG A 222 9.68 3.81 -14.08
N PHE A 223 9.30 2.75 -14.78
CA PHE A 223 9.92 1.44 -14.67
C PHE A 223 11.00 1.18 -15.73
N GLY A 224 11.25 2.13 -16.65
CA GLY A 224 12.24 1.98 -17.71
C GLY A 224 11.86 0.90 -18.74
N ILE A 225 10.57 0.66 -18.95
CA ILE A 225 10.04 -0.31 -19.91
C ILE A 225 9.08 0.37 -20.90
N THR A 226 8.76 -0.32 -21.98
CA THR A 226 7.75 0.16 -22.93
C THR A 226 6.33 -0.04 -22.39
N GLU A 227 5.38 0.77 -22.85
CA GLU A 227 3.96 0.61 -22.51
C GLU A 227 3.43 -0.79 -22.89
N ALA A 228 3.92 -1.36 -23.99
CA ALA A 228 3.55 -2.69 -24.46
C ALA A 228 4.01 -3.79 -23.49
N GLU A 229 5.27 -3.74 -23.04
CA GLU A 229 5.80 -4.68 -22.04
C GLU A 229 5.04 -4.58 -20.72
N LEU A 230 4.73 -3.36 -20.27
CA LEU A 230 3.93 -3.15 -19.05
C LEU A 230 2.54 -3.81 -19.18
N ARG A 231 1.83 -3.55 -20.29
CA ARG A 231 0.49 -4.11 -20.53
C ARG A 231 0.50 -5.63 -20.62
N GLU A 232 1.47 -6.19 -21.33
CA GLU A 232 1.63 -7.63 -21.47
C GLU A 232 1.89 -8.30 -20.12
N ALA A 233 2.79 -7.73 -19.31
CA ALA A 233 3.07 -8.22 -17.97
C ALA A 233 1.83 -8.15 -17.08
N LEU A 234 1.14 -6.99 -17.04
CA LEU A 234 -0.10 -6.83 -16.28
C LEU A 234 -1.17 -7.84 -16.71
N PHE A 235 -1.36 -8.05 -18.02
CA PHE A 235 -2.36 -8.99 -18.52
C PHE A 235 -2.02 -10.44 -18.14
N LYS A 236 -0.77 -10.86 -18.32
CA LYS A 236 -0.34 -12.24 -18.04
C LYS A 236 -0.32 -12.56 -16.54
N ASP A 237 0.24 -11.68 -15.71
CA ASP A 237 0.37 -11.91 -14.27
C ASP A 237 -0.97 -11.80 -13.54
N THR A 238 -1.94 -11.08 -14.10
CA THR A 238 -3.33 -11.07 -13.60
C THR A 238 -4.18 -12.19 -14.18
N ASN A 239 -3.57 -13.19 -14.84
CA ASN A 239 -4.25 -14.32 -15.47
C ASN A 239 -5.37 -13.88 -16.43
N GLY A 240 -5.11 -12.83 -17.22
CA GLY A 240 -6.01 -12.33 -18.24
C GLY A 240 -7.20 -11.51 -17.74
N MET A 241 -7.16 -11.01 -16.50
CA MET A 241 -8.29 -10.32 -15.86
C MET A 241 -8.83 -9.12 -16.65
N TYR A 242 -7.97 -8.40 -17.37
CA TYR A 242 -8.36 -7.22 -18.16
C TYR A 242 -7.93 -7.36 -19.63
N PRO A 243 -8.75 -7.97 -20.50
CA PRO A 243 -8.44 -8.12 -21.93
C PRO A 243 -8.11 -6.81 -22.65
N GLU A 244 -8.71 -5.70 -22.20
CA GLU A 244 -8.53 -4.36 -22.78
C GLU A 244 -7.12 -3.79 -22.60
N LEU A 245 -6.30 -4.36 -21.71
CA LEU A 245 -4.85 -4.09 -21.69
C LEU A 245 -4.21 -4.40 -23.05
N VAL A 246 -4.76 -5.38 -23.78
CA VAL A 246 -4.30 -5.82 -25.10
C VAL A 246 -5.21 -5.29 -26.22
N THR A 247 -6.53 -5.33 -26.06
CA THR A 247 -7.48 -5.03 -27.16
C THR A 247 -7.79 -3.54 -27.37
N ARG A 248 -7.47 -2.69 -26.38
CA ARG A 248 -7.72 -1.24 -26.39
C ARG A 248 -6.43 -0.43 -26.18
N PRO A 249 -5.54 -0.37 -27.19
CA PRO A 249 -4.31 0.41 -27.11
C PRO A 249 -4.54 1.93 -27.02
N ASP A 250 -5.74 2.40 -27.37
CA ASP A 250 -6.20 3.78 -27.27
C ASP A 250 -6.46 4.23 -25.82
N ILE A 251 -6.87 3.32 -24.93
CA ILE A 251 -7.11 3.62 -23.52
C ILE A 251 -5.80 3.65 -22.76
N LYS A 252 -5.38 4.83 -22.27
CA LYS A 252 -4.09 5.00 -21.57
C LYS A 252 -4.18 4.99 -20.04
N VAL A 253 -5.38 4.85 -19.49
CA VAL A 253 -5.62 4.89 -18.04
C VAL A 253 -6.00 3.51 -17.52
N PHE A 254 -5.46 3.13 -16.36
CA PHE A 254 -5.74 1.86 -15.70
C PHE A 254 -5.98 2.07 -14.20
N LEU A 255 -7.06 1.51 -13.66
CA LEU A 255 -7.36 1.49 -12.23
C LEU A 255 -7.05 0.09 -11.70
N PRO A 256 -5.83 -0.17 -11.22
CA PRO A 256 -5.48 -1.47 -10.67
C PRO A 256 -6.25 -1.75 -9.38
N PRO A 257 -6.72 -2.99 -9.16
CA PRO A 257 -7.46 -3.36 -7.95
C PRO A 257 -6.52 -3.61 -6.76
N ILE A 258 -5.63 -2.66 -6.47
CA ILE A 258 -4.62 -2.73 -5.41
C ILE A 258 -4.89 -1.71 -4.30
N GLY A 259 -4.24 -1.89 -3.15
CA GLY A 259 -4.35 -0.96 -2.03
C GLY A 259 -3.93 0.46 -2.41
N GLY A 260 -4.75 1.44 -2.03
CA GLY A 260 -4.44 2.86 -2.17
C GLY A 260 -3.51 3.40 -1.08
N LEU A 261 -3.62 4.69 -0.79
CA LEU A 261 -2.90 5.35 0.29
C LEU A 261 -3.81 6.27 1.10
N THR A 262 -3.37 6.58 2.32
CA THR A 262 -3.96 7.61 3.16
C THR A 262 -2.90 8.59 3.60
N VAL A 263 -3.16 9.88 3.43
CA VAL A 263 -2.33 10.99 3.91
C VAL A 263 -2.89 11.49 5.23
N TYR A 264 -2.02 11.74 6.19
CA TYR A 264 -2.31 12.40 7.47
C TYR A 264 -1.44 13.65 7.57
N ILE A 265 -2.09 14.80 7.77
CA ILE A 265 -1.44 16.11 7.83
C ILE A 265 -1.67 16.69 9.23
N PHE A 266 -0.59 17.19 9.84
CA PHE A 266 -0.57 17.87 11.12
C PHE A 266 -0.13 19.32 10.91
N GLY A 267 -0.90 20.27 11.41
CA GLY A 267 -0.71 21.71 11.15
C GLY A 267 -1.59 22.23 10.01
N ASP A 268 -1.15 23.30 9.35
CA ASP A 268 -1.88 23.92 8.24
C ASP A 268 -1.50 23.27 6.89
N VAL A 269 -2.51 22.80 6.15
CA VAL A 269 -2.38 22.20 4.82
C VAL A 269 -1.76 23.19 3.82
N ALA A 270 -2.04 24.48 3.95
CA ALA A 270 -1.51 25.51 3.05
C ALA A 270 0.02 25.60 3.10
N ASP A 271 0.61 25.28 4.26
CA ASP A 271 2.04 25.35 4.50
C ASP A 271 2.82 24.18 3.86
N LEU A 272 2.16 23.10 3.40
CA LEU A 272 2.82 21.98 2.70
C LEU A 272 3.54 22.40 1.42
N SER A 273 2.98 23.39 0.71
CA SER A 273 3.54 23.93 -0.54
C SER A 273 4.39 25.18 -0.33
N ASN A 274 4.58 25.60 0.92
CA ASN A 274 5.34 26.79 1.28
C ASN A 274 6.81 26.44 1.56
N PRO A 275 7.78 26.86 0.72
CA PRO A 275 9.19 26.48 0.89
C PRO A 275 9.86 27.10 2.14
N GLU A 276 9.27 28.13 2.72
CA GLU A 276 9.75 28.78 3.96
C GLU A 276 9.38 27.99 5.22
N LYS A 277 8.39 27.11 5.11
CA LYS A 277 7.91 26.27 6.20
C LYS A 277 8.68 24.97 6.21
N LYS A 278 9.00 24.49 7.42
CA LYS A 278 9.67 23.21 7.58
C LYS A 278 8.69 22.06 7.42
N LEU A 279 9.12 21.02 6.72
CA LEU A 279 8.34 19.80 6.51
C LEU A 279 9.02 18.59 7.14
N ALA A 280 8.31 17.91 8.05
CA ALA A 280 8.66 16.58 8.54
C ALA A 280 7.79 15.52 7.84
N LEU A 281 8.43 14.62 7.09
CA LEU A 281 7.77 13.60 6.28
C LEU A 281 8.07 12.18 6.77
N ARG A 282 7.02 11.41 7.00
CA ARG A 282 7.08 9.95 7.16
C ARG A 282 6.30 9.26 6.04
N ILE A 283 6.98 8.43 5.26
CA ILE A 283 6.31 7.53 4.31
C ILE A 283 6.38 6.11 4.85
N HIS A 284 5.20 5.54 5.07
CA HIS A 284 5.02 4.24 5.69
C HIS A 284 4.39 3.27 4.68
N ASP A 285 4.94 2.06 4.59
CA ASP A 285 4.27 0.96 3.90
C ASP A 285 3.63 0.07 4.95
N GLU A 286 2.39 -0.32 4.73
CA GLU A 286 1.57 -1.13 5.62
C GLU A 286 2.28 -2.38 6.14
N CYS A 287 2.13 -2.61 7.43
CA CYS A 287 2.53 -3.84 8.11
C CYS A 287 1.50 -4.16 9.20
N ASN A 288 0.37 -4.74 8.81
CA ASN A 288 -0.80 -5.02 9.66
C ASN A 288 -0.42 -5.63 11.02
N GLY A 289 0.39 -6.69 11.01
CA GLY A 289 0.83 -7.37 12.23
C GLY A 289 1.59 -6.48 13.23
N SER A 290 2.37 -5.50 12.76
CA SER A 290 3.08 -4.57 13.64
C SER A 290 2.23 -3.33 13.92
N ASP A 291 1.70 -2.71 12.87
CA ASP A 291 0.96 -1.45 12.92
C ASP A 291 -0.29 -1.55 13.78
N VAL A 292 -1.02 -2.68 13.73
CA VAL A 292 -2.26 -2.88 14.48
C VAL A 292 -2.02 -3.64 15.78
N PHE A 293 -1.25 -4.73 15.73
CA PHE A 293 -1.13 -5.69 16.83
C PHE A 293 0.19 -5.63 17.60
N GLY A 294 1.11 -4.72 17.23
CA GLY A 294 2.34 -4.50 17.98
C GLY A 294 3.37 -5.63 17.90
N SER A 295 3.39 -6.40 16.80
CA SER A 295 4.42 -7.42 16.58
C SER A 295 5.84 -6.82 16.69
N ASP A 296 6.69 -7.53 17.42
CA ASP A 296 8.09 -7.20 17.76
C ASP A 296 9.12 -7.79 16.80
N ILE A 297 8.67 -8.48 15.74
CA ILE A 297 9.51 -9.10 14.71
C ILE A 297 10.06 -8.06 13.72
N CYS A 298 9.42 -6.88 13.65
CA CYS A 298 9.84 -5.79 12.77
C CYS A 298 9.69 -4.41 13.43
N THR A 299 10.32 -3.41 12.83
CA THR A 299 10.35 -2.03 13.34
C THR A 299 9.23 -1.14 12.77
N CYS A 300 8.25 -1.71 12.08
CA CYS A 300 7.25 -0.94 11.34
C CYS A 300 6.44 0.00 12.26
N ARG A 301 5.80 -0.52 13.32
CA ARG A 301 5.05 0.33 14.26
C ARG A 301 5.95 1.30 15.03
N PRO A 302 7.06 0.90 15.67
CA PRO A 302 7.93 1.85 16.36
C PRO A 302 8.35 3.04 15.48
N TYR A 303 8.66 2.79 14.21
CA TYR A 303 9.06 3.84 13.29
C TYR A 303 7.86 4.67 12.77
N LEU A 304 6.67 4.07 12.66
CA LEU A 304 5.44 4.80 12.36
C LEU A 304 5.10 5.78 13.48
N ILE A 305 5.12 5.32 14.74
CA ILE A 305 4.83 6.15 15.92
C ILE A 305 5.85 7.27 16.06
N PHE A 306 7.15 6.96 15.94
CA PHE A 306 8.19 7.99 15.91
C PHE A 306 7.97 9.00 14.77
N GLY A 307 7.59 8.49 13.59
CA GLY A 307 7.19 9.29 12.43
C GLY A 307 6.08 10.31 12.74
N ILE A 308 5.00 9.83 13.36
CA ILE A 308 3.85 10.65 13.74
C ILE A 308 4.25 11.67 14.80
N GLU A 309 4.98 11.26 15.84
CA GLU A 309 5.39 12.16 16.92
C GLU A 309 6.24 13.33 16.40
N GLU A 310 7.22 13.06 15.54
CA GLU A 310 8.07 14.10 14.96
C GLU A 310 7.31 14.98 13.96
N ALA A 311 6.36 14.42 13.22
CA ALA A 311 5.45 15.19 12.37
C ALA A 311 4.60 16.16 13.20
N VAL A 312 4.06 15.69 14.33
CA VAL A 312 3.35 16.54 15.29
C VAL A 312 4.28 17.63 15.82
N LYS A 313 5.49 17.30 16.30
CA LYS A 313 6.45 18.29 16.81
C LYS A 313 6.78 19.36 15.77
N GLU A 314 6.97 18.99 14.51
CA GLU A 314 7.24 19.95 13.44
C GLU A 314 6.06 20.92 13.25
N ALA A 315 4.84 20.39 13.24
CA ALA A 315 3.62 21.20 13.18
C ALA A 315 3.52 22.18 14.36
N GLN A 316 3.79 21.70 15.59
CA GLN A 316 3.81 22.56 16.76
C GLN A 316 4.87 23.66 16.64
N ASN A 317 6.02 23.39 16.03
CA ASN A 317 7.09 24.37 15.86
C ASN A 317 6.85 25.37 14.71
N GLY A 318 5.63 25.39 14.14
CA GLY A 318 5.22 26.33 13.10
C GLY A 318 5.53 25.87 11.67
N GLY A 319 5.98 24.61 11.51
CA GLY A 319 6.08 23.90 10.23
C GLY A 319 4.86 23.02 9.98
N VAL A 320 5.06 21.93 9.24
CA VAL A 320 4.00 20.95 8.92
C VAL A 320 4.50 19.53 9.08
N GLY A 321 3.67 18.67 9.65
CA GLY A 321 3.88 17.24 9.73
C GLY A 321 3.10 16.50 8.65
N LEU A 322 3.74 15.55 7.96
CA LEU A 322 3.11 14.75 6.92
C LEU A 322 3.43 13.26 7.12
N VAL A 323 2.39 12.43 7.19
CA VAL A 323 2.51 10.97 7.19
C VAL A 323 1.72 10.41 6.02
N VAL A 324 2.38 9.70 5.11
CA VAL A 324 1.74 9.00 3.99
C VAL A 324 1.79 7.49 4.27
N TYR A 325 0.62 6.87 4.37
CA TYR A 325 0.45 5.45 4.65
C TYR A 325 0.01 4.72 3.38
N PHE A 326 0.91 3.94 2.79
CA PHE A 326 0.65 3.12 1.60
C PHE A 326 0.21 1.71 1.99
N ARG A 327 -0.87 1.22 1.38
CA ARG A 327 -1.39 -0.14 1.62
C ARG A 327 -0.65 -1.19 0.80
N LYS A 328 0.64 -1.40 1.15
CA LYS A 328 1.60 -2.28 0.46
C LYS A 328 2.18 -3.33 1.41
N GLU A 329 1.32 -4.16 1.99
CA GLU A 329 1.72 -5.22 2.94
C GLU A 329 2.82 -6.14 2.40
N GLY A 330 3.76 -6.51 3.28
CA GLY A 330 4.77 -7.51 2.99
C GLY A 330 5.71 -7.14 1.84
N ARG A 331 6.03 -5.85 1.64
CA ARG A 331 6.76 -5.37 0.46
C ARG A 331 6.03 -5.63 -0.86
N ALA A 332 4.70 -5.48 -0.84
CA ALA A 332 3.81 -5.83 -1.94
C ALA A 332 3.83 -7.33 -2.32
N LEU A 333 4.30 -8.22 -1.43
CA LEU A 333 4.19 -9.68 -1.58
C LEU A 333 2.94 -10.27 -0.91
N GLY A 334 2.24 -9.48 -0.10
CA GLY A 334 1.11 -9.91 0.71
C GLY A 334 1.50 -10.64 2.00
N GLU A 335 0.51 -10.81 2.87
CA GLU A 335 0.69 -11.33 4.22
C GLU A 335 1.02 -12.83 4.25
N VAL A 336 0.46 -13.63 3.34
CA VAL A 336 0.71 -15.07 3.26
C VAL A 336 2.19 -15.34 2.99
N THR A 337 2.76 -14.70 1.95
CA THR A 337 4.17 -14.83 1.59
C THR A 337 5.08 -14.37 2.73
N LYS A 338 4.74 -13.24 3.38
CA LYS A 338 5.44 -12.74 4.57
C LYS A 338 5.51 -13.80 5.67
N TYR A 339 4.41 -14.49 5.96
CA TYR A 339 4.39 -15.53 7.00
C TYR A 339 5.14 -16.79 6.60
N LEU A 340 5.11 -17.19 5.33
CA LEU A 340 5.98 -18.26 4.81
C LEU A 340 7.46 -17.93 5.03
N VAL A 341 7.87 -16.69 4.75
CA VAL A 341 9.24 -16.20 4.98
C VAL A 341 9.59 -16.23 6.47
N TYR A 342 8.70 -15.76 7.35
CA TYR A 342 8.93 -15.84 8.80
C TYR A 342 9.08 -17.27 9.28
N ASN A 343 8.23 -18.18 8.81
CA ASN A 343 8.32 -19.59 9.18
C ASN A 343 9.63 -20.23 8.69
N ALA A 344 10.07 -19.93 7.47
CA ALA A 344 11.34 -20.42 6.94
C ALA A 344 12.54 -19.86 7.70
N ARG A 345 12.52 -18.58 8.09
CA ARG A 345 13.55 -17.96 8.92
C ARG A 345 13.66 -18.64 10.29
N LYS A 346 12.52 -18.82 10.99
CA LYS A 346 12.51 -19.46 12.31
C LYS A 346 12.99 -20.91 12.30
N ARG A 347 12.68 -21.68 11.24
CA ARG A 347 13.12 -23.07 11.08
C ARG A 347 14.57 -23.20 10.61
N GLY A 348 15.03 -22.28 9.78
CA GLY A 348 16.34 -22.32 9.14
C GLY A 348 17.45 -21.54 9.85
N GLY A 349 17.18 -21.02 11.06
CA GLY A 349 18.04 -20.09 11.78
C GLY A 349 17.76 -18.64 11.36
N ASP A 350 17.20 -17.85 12.27
CA ASP A 350 16.85 -16.45 12.01
C ASP A 350 18.06 -15.55 12.22
N THR A 351 18.93 -15.44 11.22
CA THR A 351 20.12 -14.56 11.26
C THR A 351 19.99 -13.41 10.30
N ALA A 352 20.62 -12.27 10.62
CA ALA A 352 20.58 -11.09 9.75
C ALA A 352 21.23 -11.37 8.38
N ALA A 353 22.25 -12.24 8.33
CA ALA A 353 22.93 -12.62 7.09
C ALA A 353 22.01 -13.34 6.08
N GLU A 354 21.03 -14.11 6.55
CA GLU A 354 20.13 -14.91 5.71
C GLU A 354 18.78 -14.22 5.43
N TYR A 355 18.57 -13.02 5.98
CA TYR A 355 17.28 -12.34 5.97
C TYR A 355 16.67 -12.16 4.57
N PHE A 356 17.45 -11.65 3.62
CA PHE A 356 16.99 -11.45 2.24
C PHE A 356 16.98 -12.75 1.44
N HIS A 357 17.93 -13.66 1.69
CA HIS A 357 18.01 -14.93 0.99
C HIS A 357 16.73 -15.75 1.16
N ARG A 358 16.18 -15.82 2.39
CA ARG A 358 14.91 -16.51 2.63
C ARG A 358 13.72 -15.89 1.90
N THR A 359 13.73 -14.58 1.72
CA THR A 359 12.70 -13.89 0.93
C THR A 359 12.82 -14.28 -0.55
N GLU A 360 14.03 -14.22 -1.11
CA GLU A 360 14.31 -14.61 -2.51
C GLU A 360 13.95 -16.07 -2.79
N CYS A 361 14.26 -16.99 -1.87
CA CYS A 361 13.92 -18.40 -2.05
C CYS A 361 12.41 -18.64 -2.17
N ILE A 362 11.58 -17.84 -1.51
CA ILE A 362 10.12 -18.05 -1.45
C ILE A 362 9.40 -17.19 -2.51
N ALA A 363 9.81 -15.93 -2.65
CA ALA A 363 9.14 -14.95 -3.48
C ALA A 363 9.83 -14.72 -4.83
N GLY A 364 11.02 -15.27 -5.05
CA GLY A 364 11.84 -15.02 -6.25
C GLY A 364 12.52 -13.64 -6.27
N VAL A 365 12.11 -12.72 -5.38
CA VAL A 365 12.61 -11.34 -5.32
C VAL A 365 12.75 -10.87 -3.86
N ARG A 366 13.52 -9.79 -3.61
CA ARG A 366 13.66 -9.19 -2.26
C ARG A 366 12.54 -8.21 -1.89
N ASP A 367 12.02 -7.50 -2.89
CA ASP A 367 11.07 -6.39 -2.77
C ASP A 367 10.27 -6.23 -4.08
N MET A 368 8.94 -6.11 -3.99
CA MET A 368 8.05 -5.82 -5.13
C MET A 368 7.41 -4.42 -5.04
N ARG A 369 7.87 -3.57 -4.10
CA ARG A 369 7.31 -2.23 -3.97
C ARG A 369 7.79 -1.34 -5.10
N PHE A 370 6.81 -0.79 -5.80
CA PHE A 370 6.99 0.29 -6.75
C PHE A 370 7.11 1.63 -6.01
N GLN A 371 8.33 1.95 -5.56
CA GLN A 371 8.60 3.23 -4.87
C GLN A 371 8.67 4.41 -5.85
N GLN A 372 8.89 4.16 -7.13
CA GLN A 372 8.96 5.17 -8.20
C GLN A 372 7.64 5.93 -8.41
N LEU A 373 6.50 5.34 -7.99
CA LEU A 373 5.17 5.96 -8.07
C LEU A 373 4.79 6.74 -6.79
N MET A 374 5.53 6.51 -5.70
CA MET A 374 5.22 7.11 -4.40
C MET A 374 5.31 8.65 -4.36
N PRO A 375 6.23 9.32 -5.09
CA PRO A 375 6.34 10.79 -5.06
C PRO A 375 5.12 11.53 -5.62
N ASP A 376 4.24 10.88 -6.39
CA ASP A 376 3.10 11.51 -7.06
C ASP A 376 2.18 12.26 -6.09
N VAL A 377 1.91 11.69 -4.91
CA VAL A 377 1.10 12.36 -3.88
C VAL A 377 1.81 13.57 -3.28
N LEU A 378 3.15 13.57 -3.25
CA LEU A 378 3.92 14.72 -2.77
C LEU A 378 3.85 15.87 -3.79
N HIS A 379 3.94 15.55 -5.09
CA HIS A 379 3.69 16.52 -6.16
C HIS A 379 2.26 17.04 -6.16
N TRP A 380 1.28 16.18 -5.91
CA TRP A 380 -0.12 16.58 -5.79
C TRP A 380 -0.35 17.57 -4.64
N LEU A 381 0.36 17.39 -3.52
CA LEU A 381 0.37 18.33 -2.38
C LEU A 381 1.22 19.60 -2.61
N GLY A 382 1.95 19.69 -3.72
CA GLY A 382 2.78 20.85 -4.06
C GLY A 382 4.11 20.92 -3.31
N ILE A 383 4.58 19.78 -2.78
CA ILE A 383 5.82 19.72 -2.01
C ILE A 383 7.01 19.86 -2.95
N THR A 384 7.89 20.82 -2.65
CA THR A 384 9.09 21.09 -3.44
C THR A 384 10.40 20.84 -2.68
N LYS A 385 10.33 20.53 -1.38
CA LYS A 385 11.48 20.26 -0.50
C LYS A 385 10.97 19.54 0.75
N ILE A 386 11.77 18.60 1.26
CA ILE A 386 11.53 17.95 2.55
C ILE A 386 12.69 18.29 3.48
N ASP A 387 12.41 18.98 4.59
CA ASP A 387 13.45 19.32 5.56
C ASP A 387 13.89 18.09 6.35
N ARG A 388 12.93 17.28 6.80
CA ARG A 388 13.19 16.10 7.65
C ARG A 388 12.44 14.89 7.11
N MET A 389 13.15 13.90 6.57
CA MET A 389 12.56 12.63 6.13
C MET A 389 12.83 11.53 7.16
N LEU A 390 11.78 10.99 7.75
CA LEU A 390 11.84 9.92 8.75
C LEU A 390 11.87 8.56 8.07
N SER A 391 13.00 8.27 7.41
CA SER A 391 13.22 7.00 6.72
C SER A 391 14.69 6.63 6.57
N MET A 392 14.98 5.35 6.78
CA MET A 392 16.27 4.73 6.46
C MET A 392 16.31 4.13 5.05
N SER A 393 15.18 4.09 4.32
CA SER A 393 15.11 3.42 3.03
C SER A 393 15.70 4.28 1.91
N ASN A 394 16.74 3.79 1.24
CA ASN A 394 17.28 4.46 0.05
C ASN A 394 16.29 4.44 -1.10
N MET A 395 15.60 3.31 -1.34
CA MET A 395 14.56 3.23 -2.38
C MET A 395 13.49 4.32 -2.25
N LYS A 396 13.12 4.70 -1.03
CA LYS A 396 12.17 5.80 -0.78
C LYS A 396 12.81 7.17 -1.02
N HIS A 397 14.02 7.35 -0.50
CA HIS A 397 14.77 8.60 -0.67
C HIS A 397 15.06 8.89 -2.15
N ASP A 398 15.63 7.93 -2.85
CA ASP A 398 16.08 8.05 -4.23
C ASP A 398 14.89 8.32 -5.15
N ALA A 399 13.78 7.59 -4.99
CA ALA A 399 12.56 7.85 -5.75
C ALA A 399 12.04 9.30 -5.61
N ILE A 400 12.13 9.89 -4.41
CA ILE A 400 11.67 11.26 -4.16
C ILE A 400 12.65 12.29 -4.77
N VAL A 401 13.94 12.09 -4.57
CA VAL A 401 14.99 13.00 -5.05
C VAL A 401 15.07 12.97 -6.59
N GLU A 402 14.97 11.80 -7.20
CA GLU A 402 14.92 11.64 -8.66
C GLU A 402 13.72 12.34 -9.29
N GLN A 403 12.62 12.50 -8.54
CA GLN A 403 11.45 13.27 -8.96
C GLN A 403 11.60 14.80 -8.74
N GLY A 404 12.74 15.23 -8.24
CA GLY A 404 13.10 16.64 -8.09
C GLY A 404 12.65 17.25 -6.76
N ILE A 405 12.36 16.43 -5.74
CA ILE A 405 12.08 16.90 -4.38
C ILE A 405 13.32 16.65 -3.50
N PRO A 406 14.18 17.67 -3.25
CA PRO A 406 15.34 17.51 -2.40
C PRO A 406 14.94 17.19 -0.95
N ILE A 407 15.74 16.34 -0.31
CA ILE A 407 15.63 15.96 1.09
C ILE A 407 16.85 16.51 1.82
N ILE A 408 16.63 17.38 2.81
CA ILE A 408 17.71 18.06 3.55
C ILE A 408 18.31 17.15 4.61
N GLU A 409 17.47 16.49 5.40
CA GLU A 409 17.90 15.61 6.48
C GLU A 409 17.14 14.28 6.43
N ARG A 410 17.86 13.17 6.61
CA ARG A 410 17.28 11.83 6.82
C ARG A 410 17.42 11.44 8.28
N ILE A 411 16.33 10.98 8.88
CA ILE A 411 16.26 10.70 10.31
C ILE A 411 16.00 9.20 10.51
N PRO A 412 16.98 8.43 11.02
CA PRO A 412 16.81 7.02 11.32
C PRO A 412 15.87 6.84 12.52
N ILE A 413 15.35 5.62 12.70
CA ILE A 413 14.66 5.29 13.95
C ILE A 413 15.68 5.33 15.10
N PRO A 414 15.35 5.92 16.27
CA PRO A 414 16.19 5.87 17.46
C PRO A 414 16.46 4.44 17.93
N ASP A 415 17.67 4.17 18.41
CA ASP A 415 18.11 2.81 18.76
C ASP A 415 17.29 2.21 19.91
N GLU A 416 16.84 3.05 20.85
CA GLU A 416 16.00 2.68 21.98
C GLU A 416 14.58 2.25 21.57
N LEU A 417 14.14 2.59 20.36
CA LEU A 417 12.84 2.21 19.82
C LEU A 417 12.89 0.92 18.97
N ILE A 418 14.06 0.32 18.78
CA ILE A 418 14.20 -0.91 18.00
C ILE A 418 14.00 -2.12 18.93
N PRO A 419 12.95 -2.93 18.74
CA PRO A 419 12.74 -4.13 19.54
C PRO A 419 13.92 -5.11 19.37
N PRO A 420 14.27 -5.89 20.41
CA PRO A 420 15.41 -6.81 20.36
C PRO A 420 15.37 -7.77 19.16
N ASP A 421 14.23 -8.44 18.91
CA ASP A 421 14.09 -9.38 17.79
C ASP A 421 14.10 -8.71 16.41
N SER A 422 13.73 -7.43 16.36
CA SER A 422 13.76 -6.65 15.13
C SER A 422 15.18 -6.27 14.71
N ARG A 423 16.21 -6.51 15.53
CA ARG A 423 17.61 -6.25 15.16
C ARG A 423 18.06 -7.10 13.98
N VAL A 424 17.56 -8.33 13.86
CA VAL A 424 17.80 -9.19 12.68
C VAL A 424 17.42 -8.46 11.40
N GLU A 425 16.26 -7.81 11.40
CA GLU A 425 15.78 -7.05 10.25
C GLU A 425 16.59 -5.77 10.02
N ILE A 426 16.81 -4.97 11.06
CA ILE A 426 17.48 -3.67 10.93
C ILE A 426 18.91 -3.84 10.48
N ASP A 427 19.67 -4.74 11.09
CA ASP A 427 21.08 -4.95 10.77
C ASP A 427 21.23 -5.47 9.33
N ALA A 428 20.35 -6.39 8.90
CA ALA A 428 20.31 -6.87 7.53
C ALA A 428 20.02 -5.75 6.53
N LYS A 429 19.06 -4.86 6.84
CA LYS A 429 18.70 -3.71 6.01
C LYS A 429 19.83 -2.68 5.91
N ILE A 430 20.47 -2.35 7.04
CA ILE A 430 21.62 -1.43 7.07
C ILE A 430 22.74 -1.99 6.20
N HIS A 431 23.05 -3.29 6.34
CA HIS A 431 24.07 -3.94 5.52
C HIS A 431 23.71 -3.96 4.03
N SER A 432 22.43 -4.07 3.67
CA SER A 432 21.99 -3.99 2.27
C SER A 432 21.89 -2.57 1.73
N GLY A 433 22.29 -1.57 2.52
CA GLY A 433 22.47 -0.18 2.09
C GLY A 433 21.52 0.81 2.76
N TYR A 434 20.64 0.42 3.68
CA TYR A 434 19.77 1.39 4.36
C TYR A 434 20.61 2.42 5.12
N PHE A 435 20.16 3.68 5.06
CA PHE A 435 20.82 4.79 5.72
C PHE A 435 20.85 4.60 7.24
N THR A 436 22.02 4.85 7.83
CA THR A 436 22.24 4.87 9.26
C THR A 436 23.28 5.94 9.59
N THR A 437 23.17 6.51 10.79
CA THR A 437 24.23 7.32 11.40
C THR A 437 25.18 6.47 12.26
N GLY A 438 24.84 5.20 12.48
CA GLY A 438 25.58 4.26 13.31
C GLY A 438 26.52 3.33 12.53
N LYS A 439 26.98 2.27 13.20
CA LYS A 439 27.90 1.28 12.63
C LYS A 439 27.18 0.39 11.60
N VAL A 440 27.83 0.16 10.46
CA VAL A 440 27.44 -0.88 9.50
C VAL A 440 28.20 -2.17 9.86
N LEU A 441 27.46 -3.24 10.17
CA LEU A 441 28.04 -4.54 10.50
C LEU A 441 28.61 -5.23 9.25
N THR A 442 29.74 -5.91 9.42
CA THR A 442 30.33 -6.79 8.40
C THR A 442 29.51 -8.08 8.25
N LYS A 443 29.70 -8.80 7.14
CA LYS A 443 28.98 -10.05 6.87
C LYS A 443 29.19 -11.12 7.94
N ASP A 444 30.37 -11.16 8.57
CA ASP A 444 30.67 -12.09 9.66
C ASP A 444 30.03 -11.64 10.98
N GLU A 445 29.97 -10.34 11.25
CA GLU A 445 29.27 -9.81 12.43
C GLU A 445 27.75 -10.05 12.35
N LEU A 446 27.15 -9.99 11.16
CA LEU A 446 25.71 -10.26 10.95
C LEU A 446 25.28 -11.67 11.35
N LYS A 447 26.19 -12.64 11.32
CA LYS A 447 25.90 -14.03 11.75
C LYS A 447 25.60 -14.10 13.25
N ASN A 448 26.08 -13.12 14.02
CA ASN A 448 25.88 -13.05 15.47
C ASN A 448 24.57 -12.33 15.84
N THR A 449 23.94 -11.61 14.90
CA THR A 449 22.59 -11.06 15.10
C THR A 449 21.57 -12.15 14.81
N VAL A 450 21.09 -12.80 15.88
CA VAL A 450 20.18 -13.95 15.83
C VAL A 450 18.85 -13.59 16.49
N GLY A 451 17.74 -13.90 15.83
CA GLY A 451 16.38 -13.75 16.33
C GLY A 451 15.92 -14.97 17.13
N ARG A 452 14.70 -14.92 17.66
CA ARG A 452 14.11 -16.04 18.41
C ARG A 452 14.09 -17.36 17.63
N THR A 453 14.50 -18.43 18.32
CA THR A 453 14.35 -19.81 17.85
C THR A 453 12.91 -20.28 17.94
N TRP A 454 12.55 -21.30 17.17
CA TRP A 454 11.25 -21.97 17.25
C TRP A 454 11.13 -22.68 18.61
N SER A 455 10.49 -22.05 19.60
CA SER A 455 10.17 -22.64 20.90
C SER A 455 8.81 -23.33 20.86
#